data_AF-A0A915E0Q7-F1
#
_entry.id   AF-A0A915E0Q7-F1
#
_cell.length_a   1.000
_cell.length_b   1.000
_cell.length_c   1.000
_cell.angle_alpha   90.00
_cell.angle_beta   90.00
_cell.angle_gamma   90.00
#
_symmetry.space_group_name_H-M   'P 1'
#
loop_
_entity.id
_entity.type
_entity.pdbx_description
1 polymer ?
#
loop_
_entity_poly.entity_id
_entity_poly.type
_entity_poly.pdbx_seq_one_letter_code
_entity_poly.pdbx_strand_id
1 'polypeptide(L)'
;MMDVLKEAPVVFDVERLGKIFMDHSASCNLCDPPTSNDIKRFIDPVIRLLPNCTIKPTTIDAASRKCFLCNAILEPKPVLTLREYQKLKESFLESVLRMSESLNGHKRTQAINTFKYLEDIIGKISRSHLSGRPIVIDAMNLIYDGKAMNKHDRTMVRMKLSKATLDFNALYRIVRKLKEMTYSPILAVSHRPFPREHIDQLEEMGVVPIRVSGLVDDIYVMSAALMLGPRAHVLSNDAFRDHRHAFQSATPVADQKLFDVWKQSNFVNFAVYSTEVHNTSGRRQHIYEVQHPR
;
A
#
# COMPACT_ATOMS: atom_id res chain seq x y z
N MET A 1 -24.70 -2.28 55.99
CA MET A 1 -23.95 -1.45 55.05
C MET A 1 -23.33 -2.38 54.02
N MET A 2 -24.00 -2.58 52.89
CA MET A 2 -23.44 -3.24 51.72
C MET A 2 -23.59 -2.27 50.56
N ASP A 3 -22.46 -1.86 50.02
CA ASP A 3 -22.34 -0.83 49.01
C ASP A 3 -23.05 -1.23 47.72
N VAL A 4 -23.96 -0.35 47.29
CA VAL A 4 -24.53 -0.34 45.96
C VAL A 4 -23.43 0.14 45.01
N LEU A 5 -22.69 -0.79 44.42
CA LEU A 5 -21.90 -0.51 43.22
C LEU A 5 -22.89 -0.19 42.10
N LYS A 6 -23.18 1.10 41.93
CA LYS A 6 -23.82 1.64 40.73
C LYS A 6 -22.93 1.28 39.55
N GLU A 7 -23.40 0.35 38.71
CA GLU A 7 -22.79 0.08 37.42
C GLU A 7 -22.74 1.40 36.64
N ALA A 8 -21.52 1.91 36.42
CA ALA A 8 -21.32 3.04 35.54
C ALA A 8 -21.76 2.59 34.13
N PRO A 9 -22.58 3.38 33.41
CA PRO A 9 -22.92 3.05 32.04
C PRO A 9 -21.61 2.97 31.25
N VAL A 10 -21.32 1.80 30.71
CA VAL A 10 -20.21 1.61 29.77
C VAL A 10 -20.59 2.39 28.52
N VAL A 11 -20.12 3.63 28.43
CA VAL A 11 -20.23 4.45 27.21
C VAL A 11 -19.30 3.81 26.19
N PHE A 12 -19.87 2.95 25.34
CA PHE A 12 -19.16 2.36 24.22
C PHE A 12 -18.90 3.44 23.17
N ASP A 13 -17.63 3.79 23.00
CA ASP A 13 -17.18 4.69 21.95
C ASP A 13 -17.25 3.96 20.60
N VAL A 14 -18.32 4.24 19.85
CA VAL A 14 -18.54 3.74 18.48
C VAL A 14 -17.38 4.11 17.56
N GLU A 15 -16.68 5.23 17.81
CA GLU A 15 -15.48 5.60 17.06
C GLU A 15 -14.34 4.62 17.32
N ARG A 16 -14.20 4.12 18.55
CA ARG A 16 -13.17 3.13 18.91
C ARG A 16 -13.43 1.76 18.26
N LEU A 17 -14.69 1.36 18.10
CA LEU A 17 -15.07 0.15 17.36
C LEU A 17 -14.90 0.33 15.85
N GLY A 18 -15.28 1.49 15.31
CA GLY A 18 -15.00 1.86 13.92
C GLY A 18 -13.50 1.86 13.64
N LYS A 19 -12.70 2.34 14.59
CA LYS A 19 -11.23 2.29 14.54
C LYS A 19 -10.70 0.86 14.59
N ILE A 20 -11.22 -0.02 15.45
CA ILE A 20 -10.84 -1.44 15.46
C ILE A 20 -11.19 -2.10 14.12
N PHE A 21 -12.34 -1.80 13.52
CA PHE A 21 -12.71 -2.31 12.19
C PHE A 21 -11.83 -1.77 11.07
N MET A 22 -11.55 -0.47 11.08
CA MET A 22 -10.66 0.18 10.12
C MET A 22 -9.24 -0.35 10.26
N ASP A 23 -8.73 -0.49 11.49
CA ASP A 23 -7.43 -1.08 11.80
C ASP A 23 -7.40 -2.57 11.44
N HIS A 24 -8.50 -3.32 11.56
CA HIS A 24 -8.61 -4.73 11.15
C HIS A 24 -8.67 -4.89 9.62
N SER A 25 -9.47 -4.07 8.92
CA SER A 25 -9.50 -4.03 7.45
C SER A 25 -8.18 -3.56 6.85
N ALA A 26 -7.52 -2.60 7.52
CA ALA A 26 -6.19 -2.13 7.16
C ALA A 26 -5.09 -3.12 7.55
N SER A 27 -5.36 -4.13 8.39
CA SER A 27 -4.42 -5.17 8.83
C SER A 27 -4.64 -6.56 8.21
N CYS A 28 -5.76 -6.81 7.53
CA CYS A 28 -6.05 -8.08 6.85
C CYS A 28 -5.91 -7.96 5.32
N ASN A 29 -4.67 -7.89 4.81
CA ASN A 29 -4.37 -8.01 3.37
C ASN A 29 -3.56 -9.28 3.03
N LEU A 30 -3.28 -10.13 4.03
CA LEU A 30 -2.48 -11.37 3.90
C LEU A 30 -3.21 -12.61 4.43
N CYS A 31 -4.51 -12.48 4.69
CA CYS A 31 -5.40 -13.57 5.03
C CYS A 31 -6.48 -13.61 3.95
N ASP A 32 -7.05 -14.79 3.67
CA ASP A 32 -8.31 -14.86 2.92
C ASP A 32 -9.27 -13.77 3.42
N PRO A 33 -10.04 -13.12 2.53
CA PRO A 33 -11.00 -12.11 2.97
C PRO A 33 -11.80 -12.70 4.13
N PRO A 34 -11.88 -12.01 5.28
CA PRO A 34 -12.46 -12.58 6.49
C PRO A 34 -13.83 -13.14 6.12
N THR A 35 -14.03 -14.42 6.39
CA THR A 35 -15.27 -15.08 6.00
C THR A 35 -16.42 -14.35 6.68
N SER A 36 -17.65 -14.48 6.16
CA SER A 36 -18.81 -13.88 6.84
C SER A 36 -18.91 -14.32 8.30
N ASN A 37 -18.34 -15.48 8.65
CA ASN A 37 -18.29 -16.01 10.01
C ASN A 37 -17.23 -15.33 10.88
N ASP A 38 -16.07 -14.95 10.33
CA ASP A 38 -15.04 -14.21 11.07
C ASP A 38 -15.51 -12.79 11.39
N ILE A 39 -16.15 -12.15 10.42
CA ILE A 39 -16.77 -10.83 10.61
C ILE A 39 -17.89 -10.92 11.66
N LYS A 40 -18.77 -11.93 11.57
CA LYS A 40 -19.83 -12.15 12.57
C LYS A 40 -19.28 -12.36 13.98
N ARG A 41 -18.24 -13.19 14.16
CA ARG A 41 -17.61 -13.40 15.47
C ARG A 41 -17.11 -12.10 16.11
N PHE A 42 -16.63 -11.16 15.31
CA PHE A 42 -16.20 -9.84 15.80
C PHE A 42 -17.36 -8.89 16.09
N ILE A 43 -18.44 -8.91 15.30
CA ILE A 43 -19.54 -7.95 15.46
C ILE A 43 -20.65 -8.43 16.42
N ASP A 44 -20.88 -9.74 16.54
CA ASP A 44 -21.94 -10.31 17.38
C ASP A 44 -21.89 -9.84 18.85
N PRO A 45 -20.73 -9.71 19.51
CA PRO A 45 -20.66 -9.15 20.86
C PRO A 45 -21.12 -7.69 20.94
N VAL A 46 -20.87 -6.89 19.89
CA VAL A 46 -21.26 -5.47 19.81
C VAL A 46 -22.77 -5.35 19.57
N ILE A 47 -23.36 -6.19 18.71
CA ILE A 47 -24.81 -6.19 18.44
C ILE A 47 -25.60 -6.52 19.70
N ARG A 48 -25.11 -7.45 20.54
CA ARG A 48 -25.77 -7.79 21.81
C ARG A 48 -25.93 -6.60 22.75
N LEU A 49 -25.12 -5.56 22.56
CA LEU A 49 -25.16 -4.31 23.33
C LEU A 49 -26.02 -3.23 22.66
N LEU A 50 -26.52 -3.48 21.44
CA LEU A 50 -27.35 -2.56 20.66
C LEU A 50 -28.71 -3.24 20.37
N PRO A 51 -29.68 -3.18 21.31
CA PRO A 51 -30.89 -4.01 21.27
C PRO A 51 -31.81 -3.77 20.07
N ASN A 52 -31.59 -2.69 19.30
CA ASN A 52 -32.36 -2.34 18.11
C ASN A 52 -31.55 -2.43 16.80
N CYS A 53 -30.32 -2.96 16.84
CA CYS A 53 -29.49 -3.10 15.64
C CYS A 53 -29.55 -4.53 15.10
N THR A 54 -29.72 -4.67 13.79
CA THR A 54 -29.63 -5.95 13.09
C THR A 54 -28.57 -5.88 12.01
N ILE A 55 -27.75 -6.93 11.91
CA ILE A 55 -26.76 -7.05 10.84
C ILE A 55 -27.26 -8.01 9.78
N LYS A 56 -27.34 -7.49 8.57
CA LYS A 56 -27.72 -8.26 7.38
C LYS A 56 -26.63 -8.10 6.33
N PRO A 57 -26.08 -9.20 5.79
CA PRO A 57 -25.18 -9.12 4.66
C PRO A 57 -25.93 -8.50 3.48
N THR A 58 -25.26 -7.63 2.75
CA THR A 58 -25.82 -6.95 1.58
C THR A 58 -24.71 -6.61 0.61
N THR A 59 -25.08 -6.31 -0.62
CA THR A 59 -24.18 -5.82 -1.64
C THR A 59 -24.31 -4.30 -1.78
N ILE A 60 -23.33 -3.69 -2.42
CA ILE A 60 -23.33 -2.28 -2.77
C ILE A 60 -23.36 -2.21 -4.29
N ASP A 61 -24.28 -1.42 -4.84
CA ASP A 61 -24.28 -1.14 -6.27
C ASP A 61 -22.99 -0.40 -6.65
N ALA A 62 -22.22 -0.94 -7.60
CA ALA A 62 -20.89 -0.43 -7.91
C ALA A 62 -20.91 0.96 -8.54
N ALA A 63 -21.98 1.31 -9.27
CA ALA A 63 -22.09 2.58 -9.97
C ALA A 63 -22.60 3.69 -9.05
N SER A 64 -23.66 3.43 -8.29
CA SER A 64 -24.33 4.41 -7.41
C SER A 64 -23.79 4.41 -5.98
N ARG A 65 -22.94 3.44 -5.61
CA ARG A 65 -22.45 3.21 -4.24
C ARG A 65 -23.58 3.04 -3.22
N LYS A 66 -24.76 2.63 -3.70
CA LYS A 66 -25.96 2.49 -2.90
C LYS A 66 -26.03 1.12 -2.27
N CYS A 67 -26.28 1.06 -0.97
CA CYS A 67 -26.54 -0.18 -0.25
C CYS A 67 -27.89 -0.76 -0.67
N PHE A 68 -27.94 -2.01 -1.12
CA PHE A 68 -29.20 -2.65 -1.54
C PHE A 68 -30.19 -2.88 -0.39
N LEU A 69 -29.70 -2.94 0.85
CA LEU A 69 -30.55 -3.17 2.03
C LEU A 69 -31.19 -1.89 2.54
N CYS A 70 -30.38 -0.87 2.81
CA CYS A 70 -30.84 0.36 3.47
C CYS A 70 -30.98 1.55 2.53
N ASN A 71 -30.67 1.39 1.25
CA ASN A 71 -30.67 2.45 0.24
C ASN A 71 -29.73 3.63 0.54
N ALA A 72 -28.92 3.55 1.59
CA ALA A 72 -27.93 4.58 1.91
C ALA A 72 -26.85 4.63 0.83
N ILE A 73 -26.44 5.84 0.47
CA ILE A 73 -25.33 6.09 -0.44
C ILE A 73 -24.06 6.16 0.40
N LEU A 74 -23.09 5.31 0.10
CA LEU A 74 -21.79 5.36 0.78
C LEU A 74 -21.01 6.57 0.29
N GLU A 75 -20.62 7.43 1.23
CA GLU A 75 -19.83 8.62 0.92
C GLU A 75 -18.55 8.26 0.14
N PRO A 76 -18.15 9.09 -0.84
CA PRO A 76 -16.88 8.93 -1.52
C PRO A 76 -15.76 8.85 -0.48
N LYS A 77 -14.70 8.08 -0.79
CA LYS A 77 -13.52 8.11 0.07
C LYS A 77 -13.02 9.55 0.15
N PRO A 78 -12.60 10.02 1.34
CA PRO A 78 -12.03 11.34 1.47
C PRO A 78 -10.81 11.46 0.55
N VAL A 79 -10.74 12.54 -0.22
CA VAL A 79 -9.61 12.89 -1.07
C VAL A 79 -9.05 14.20 -0.55
N LEU A 80 -7.72 14.29 -0.47
CA LEU A 80 -7.08 15.54 -0.07
C LEU A 80 -7.39 16.64 -1.07
N THR A 81 -7.70 17.83 -0.58
CA THR A 81 -7.64 19.05 -1.38
C THR A 81 -6.21 19.29 -1.87
N LEU A 82 -6.04 20.10 -2.93
CA LEU A 82 -4.70 20.42 -3.44
C LEU A 82 -3.81 21.08 -2.36
N ARG A 83 -4.39 21.91 -1.50
CA ARG A 83 -3.69 22.57 -0.40
C ARG A 83 -3.24 21.57 0.67
N GLU A 84 -4.11 20.64 1.05
CA GLU A 84 -3.76 19.58 2.01
C GLU A 84 -2.69 18.65 1.44
N TYR A 85 -2.79 18.33 0.16
CA TYR A 85 -1.78 17.55 -0.53
C TYR A 85 -0.41 18.26 -0.55
N GLN A 86 -0.38 19.55 -0.88
CA GLN A 86 0.87 20.34 -0.87
C GLN A 86 1.49 20.35 0.52
N LYS A 87 0.68 20.58 1.57
CA LYS A 87 1.12 20.52 2.96
C LYS A 87 1.72 19.16 3.31
N LEU A 88 1.03 18.07 2.97
CA LEU A 88 1.52 16.71 3.20
C LEU A 88 2.84 16.47 2.46
N LYS A 89 2.91 16.82 1.17
CA LYS A 89 4.10 16.65 0.34
C LYS A 89 5.30 17.38 0.94
N GLU A 90 5.16 18.68 1.20
CA GLU A 90 6.24 19.52 1.71
C GLU A 90 6.75 19.00 3.07
N SER A 91 5.83 18.76 3.99
CA SER A 91 6.12 18.25 5.34
C SER A 91 6.83 16.89 5.30
N PHE A 92 6.34 15.97 4.47
CA PHE A 92 6.94 14.64 4.33
C PHE A 92 8.34 14.71 3.71
N LEU A 93 8.49 15.42 2.58
CA LEU A 93 9.77 15.53 1.87
C LEU A 93 10.83 16.25 2.71
N GLU A 94 10.45 17.29 3.45
CA GLU A 94 11.34 17.97 4.38
C GLU A 94 11.79 17.03 5.50
N SER A 95 10.89 16.20 6.05
CA SER A 95 11.26 15.22 7.07
C SER A 95 12.24 14.17 6.53
N VAL A 96 12.01 13.68 5.32
CA VAL A 96 12.93 12.72 4.66
C VAL A 96 14.33 13.33 4.48
N LEU A 97 14.41 14.61 4.11
CA LEU A 97 15.69 15.31 4.00
C LEU A 97 16.38 15.41 5.38
N ARG A 98 15.66 15.83 6.43
CA ARG A 98 16.20 15.87 7.80
C ARG A 98 16.67 14.51 8.29
N MET A 99 15.89 13.45 8.02
CA MET A 99 16.28 12.07 8.33
C MET A 99 17.57 11.71 7.60
N SER A 100 17.68 12.03 6.31
CA SER A 100 18.88 11.79 5.52
C SER A 100 20.10 12.53 6.08
N GLU A 101 19.93 13.77 6.54
CA GLU A 101 20.98 14.59 7.15
C GLU A 101 21.43 14.11 8.52
N SER A 102 20.54 13.49 9.30
CA SER A 102 20.85 12.90 10.61
C SER A 102 21.67 11.61 10.54
N LEU A 103 21.80 11.00 9.36
CA LEU A 103 22.64 9.83 9.16
C LEU A 103 24.13 10.22 9.25
N ASN A 104 24.99 9.24 9.52
CA ASN A 104 26.43 9.47 9.62
C ASN A 104 27.19 8.99 8.37
N GLY A 105 28.21 9.76 7.98
CA GLY A 105 29.21 9.42 6.97
C GLY A 105 28.63 8.99 5.62
N HIS A 106 28.98 7.76 5.20
CA HIS A 106 28.61 7.23 3.90
C HIS A 106 27.08 7.11 3.69
N LYS A 107 26.33 6.74 4.74
CA LYS A 107 24.87 6.56 4.66
C LYS A 107 24.15 7.87 4.39
N ARG A 108 24.58 8.98 5.01
CA ARG A 108 24.07 10.33 4.74
C ARG A 108 24.27 10.72 3.29
N THR A 109 25.49 10.51 2.78
CA THR A 109 25.84 10.84 1.40
C THR A 109 24.97 10.06 0.42
N GLN A 110 24.81 8.74 0.64
CA GLN A 110 23.93 7.90 -0.16
C GLN A 110 22.46 8.37 -0.12
N ALA A 111 21.94 8.68 1.06
CA ALA A 111 20.54 9.07 1.23
C ALA A 111 20.23 10.40 0.52
N ILE A 112 21.08 11.41 0.70
CA ILE A 112 20.95 12.73 0.06
C ILE A 112 21.08 12.61 -1.47
N ASN A 113 22.07 11.85 -1.95
CA ASN A 113 22.26 11.66 -3.38
C ASN A 113 21.09 10.90 -4.01
N THR A 114 20.55 9.90 -3.32
CA THR A 114 19.37 9.17 -3.77
C THR A 114 18.14 10.08 -3.83
N PHE A 115 17.94 10.94 -2.83
CA PHE A 115 16.84 11.89 -2.81
C PHE A 115 16.93 12.91 -3.97
N LYS A 116 18.11 13.50 -4.18
CA LYS A 116 18.35 14.41 -5.33
C LYS A 116 18.18 13.72 -6.68
N TYR A 117 18.61 12.47 -6.78
CA TYR A 117 18.43 11.66 -7.99
C TYR A 117 16.95 11.43 -8.30
N LEU A 118 16.11 11.17 -7.28
CA LEU A 118 14.66 11.09 -7.44
C LEU A 118 14.06 12.42 -7.92
N GLU A 119 14.45 13.54 -7.31
CA GLU A 119 13.99 14.87 -7.73
C GLU A 119 14.32 15.16 -9.20
N ASP A 120 15.55 14.84 -9.62
CA ASP A 120 16.04 15.04 -10.99
C ASP A 120 15.27 14.16 -11.99
N ILE A 121 15.13 12.86 -11.72
CA ILE A 121 14.36 11.96 -12.60
C ILE A 121 12.92 12.45 -12.74
N ILE A 122 12.25 12.72 -11.61
CA ILE A 122 10.83 13.09 -11.62
C ILE A 122 10.65 14.46 -12.28
N GLY A 123 11.58 15.39 -12.07
CA GLY A 123 11.59 16.69 -12.74
C GLY A 123 11.74 16.59 -14.27
N LYS A 124 12.39 15.54 -14.78
CA LYS A 124 12.54 15.27 -16.22
C LYS A 124 11.34 14.58 -16.86
N ILE A 125 10.43 14.03 -16.07
CA ILE A 125 9.21 13.42 -16.61
C ILE A 125 8.33 14.54 -17.19
N SER A 126 8.17 14.53 -18.52
CA SER A 126 7.38 15.53 -19.23
C SER A 126 5.97 15.64 -18.66
N ARG A 127 5.44 16.86 -18.58
CA ARG A 127 4.04 17.12 -18.21
C ARG A 127 3.05 16.40 -19.14
N SER A 128 3.43 16.12 -20.39
CA SER A 128 2.62 15.35 -21.32
C SER A 128 2.48 13.87 -20.93
N HIS A 129 3.43 13.29 -20.18
CA HIS A 129 3.34 11.92 -19.67
C HIS A 129 2.50 11.82 -18.39
N LEU A 130 2.20 12.96 -17.75
CA LEU A 130 1.32 13.03 -16.57
C LEU A 130 -0.18 13.08 -16.94
N SER A 131 -0.53 12.96 -18.22
CA SER A 131 -1.93 12.82 -18.65
C SER A 131 -2.52 11.45 -18.30
N GLY A 132 -1.66 10.45 -18.05
CA GLY A 132 -2.05 9.14 -17.55
C GLY A 132 -2.29 9.14 -16.04
N ARG A 133 -2.37 7.93 -15.45
CA ARG A 133 -2.35 7.74 -14.00
C ARG A 133 -0.91 7.40 -13.59
N PRO A 134 -0.15 8.29 -12.95
CA PRO A 134 1.22 7.97 -12.54
C PRO A 134 1.19 6.86 -11.49
N ILE A 135 2.16 5.95 -11.52
CA ILE A 135 2.27 4.91 -10.49
C ILE A 135 3.72 4.62 -10.13
N VAL A 136 3.95 4.44 -8.83
CA VAL A 136 5.22 3.98 -8.28
C VAL A 136 5.03 2.56 -7.78
N ILE A 137 5.85 1.66 -8.29
CA ILE A 137 5.87 0.25 -7.92
C ILE A 137 6.95 0.05 -6.87
N ASP A 138 6.55 -0.52 -5.73
CA ASP A 138 7.47 -1.15 -4.78
C ASP A 138 7.94 -2.48 -5.39
N ALA A 139 9.06 -2.43 -6.12
CA ALA A 139 9.52 -3.58 -6.90
C ALA A 139 9.99 -4.72 -5.99
N MET A 140 10.46 -4.41 -4.78
CA MET A 140 10.92 -5.43 -3.83
C MET A 140 9.74 -6.21 -3.27
N ASN A 141 8.63 -5.56 -3.00
CA ASN A 141 7.42 -6.27 -2.60
C ASN A 141 6.96 -7.26 -3.70
N LEU A 142 7.02 -6.88 -4.98
CA LEU A 142 6.62 -7.77 -6.09
C LEU A 142 7.58 -8.93 -6.38
N ILE A 143 8.88 -8.63 -6.45
CA ILE A 143 9.89 -9.60 -6.90
C ILE A 143 10.14 -10.67 -5.83
N TYR A 144 9.81 -10.38 -4.57
CA TYR A 144 9.90 -11.33 -3.46
C TYR A 144 8.61 -12.12 -3.21
N ASP A 145 7.44 -11.52 -3.42
CA ASP A 145 6.13 -12.14 -3.10
C ASP A 145 5.68 -13.20 -4.13
N GLY A 146 6.38 -13.34 -5.26
CA GLY A 146 6.13 -14.37 -6.29
C GLY A 146 6.27 -15.83 -5.81
N LYS A 147 6.80 -16.06 -4.60
CA LYS A 147 6.72 -17.34 -3.91
C LYS A 147 5.95 -17.12 -2.62
N ALA A 148 4.69 -17.51 -2.58
CA ALA A 148 3.86 -17.49 -1.37
C ALA A 148 4.64 -18.12 -0.20
N MET A 149 5.26 -17.28 0.62
CA MET A 149 6.05 -17.72 1.76
C MET A 149 5.09 -17.90 2.92
N ASN A 150 4.89 -19.15 3.34
CA ASN A 150 4.16 -19.45 4.56
C ASN A 150 4.74 -18.63 5.73
N LYS A 151 3.87 -18.05 6.56
CA LYS A 151 4.22 -17.17 7.69
C LYS A 151 5.31 -17.72 8.62
N HIS A 152 5.46 -19.06 8.70
CA HIS A 152 6.49 -19.75 9.48
C HIS A 152 7.92 -19.66 8.90
N ASP A 153 8.09 -19.34 7.61
CA ASP A 153 9.41 -19.30 6.96
C ASP A 153 10.11 -17.92 7.06
N ARG A 154 9.40 -16.86 7.47
CA ARG A 154 9.96 -15.49 7.52
C ARG A 154 11.26 -15.39 8.33
N THR A 155 11.41 -16.19 9.40
CA THR A 155 12.60 -16.18 10.27
C THR A 155 13.78 -16.94 9.66
N MET A 156 13.55 -18.04 8.92
CA MET A 156 14.61 -18.78 8.23
C MET A 156 15.11 -18.06 6.96
N VAL A 157 14.28 -17.21 6.36
CA VAL A 157 14.59 -16.52 5.11
C VAL A 157 15.65 -15.43 5.30
N ARG A 158 15.74 -14.81 6.48
CA ARG A 158 16.79 -13.81 6.77
C ARG A 158 18.22 -14.38 6.59
N MET A 159 18.41 -15.69 6.78
CA MET A 159 19.66 -16.41 6.50
C MET A 159 19.76 -16.99 5.07
N LYS A 160 18.65 -17.14 4.34
CA LYS A 160 18.61 -17.68 2.96
C LYS A 160 18.49 -16.61 1.85
N LEU A 161 18.40 -15.33 2.20
CA LEU A 161 18.29 -14.18 1.27
C LEU A 161 19.46 -14.01 0.29
N SER A 162 20.55 -14.77 0.45
CA SER A 162 21.64 -14.84 -0.54
C SER A 162 21.33 -15.78 -1.73
N LYS A 163 20.24 -16.58 -1.67
CA LYS A 163 19.83 -17.55 -2.71
C LYS A 163 18.36 -17.43 -3.15
N ALA A 164 17.61 -16.44 -2.66
CA ALA A 164 16.24 -16.21 -3.12
C ALA A 164 16.26 -15.78 -4.60
N THR A 165 15.69 -16.61 -5.47
CA THR A 165 15.49 -16.30 -6.89
C THR A 165 14.50 -15.15 -6.99
N LEU A 166 14.97 -13.99 -7.44
CA LEU A 166 14.16 -12.82 -7.73
C LEU A 166 13.26 -13.11 -8.94
N ASP A 167 11.94 -12.93 -8.80
CA ASP A 167 11.00 -13.13 -9.91
C ASP A 167 10.70 -11.82 -10.65
N PHE A 168 11.58 -11.46 -11.59
CA PHE A 168 11.35 -10.30 -12.47
C PHE A 168 10.18 -10.53 -13.46
N ASN A 169 9.78 -11.77 -13.73
CA ASN A 169 8.62 -12.03 -14.59
C ASN A 169 7.32 -11.57 -13.95
N ALA A 170 7.20 -11.65 -12.62
CA ALA A 170 6.08 -11.08 -11.88
C ALA A 170 5.97 -9.57 -12.14
N LEU A 171 7.09 -8.85 -12.04
CA LEU A 171 7.15 -7.41 -12.31
C LEU A 171 6.68 -7.11 -13.75
N TYR A 172 7.18 -7.84 -14.76
CA TYR A 172 6.77 -7.62 -16.15
C TYR A 172 5.28 -7.85 -16.39
N ARG A 173 4.69 -8.89 -15.79
CA ARG A 173 3.26 -9.17 -15.92
C ARG A 173 2.42 -8.05 -15.32
N ILE A 174 2.83 -7.55 -14.17
CA ILE A 174 2.17 -6.42 -13.51
C ILE A 174 2.29 -5.15 -14.35
N VAL A 175 3.47 -4.83 -14.87
CA VAL A 175 3.66 -3.64 -15.72
C VAL A 175 2.75 -3.70 -16.96
N ARG A 176 2.60 -4.85 -17.61
CA ARG A 176 1.67 -5.00 -18.75
C ARG A 176 0.22 -4.69 -18.34
N LYS A 177 -0.24 -5.24 -17.22
CA LYS A 177 -1.58 -4.96 -16.68
C LYS A 177 -1.78 -3.49 -16.33
N LEU A 178 -0.78 -2.85 -15.73
CA LEU A 178 -0.84 -1.42 -15.43
C LEU A 178 -0.97 -0.59 -16.72
N LYS A 179 -0.26 -0.96 -17.78
CA LYS A 179 -0.41 -0.30 -19.09
C LYS A 179 -1.79 -0.49 -19.70
N GLU A 180 -2.36 -1.69 -19.63
CA GLU A 180 -3.75 -1.96 -20.05
C GLU A 180 -4.75 -1.09 -19.28
N MET A 181 -4.46 -0.80 -18.01
CA MET A 181 -5.22 0.12 -17.14
C MET A 181 -4.84 1.60 -17.32
N THR A 182 -4.08 1.95 -18.36
CA THR A 182 -3.67 3.33 -18.72
C THR A 182 -2.75 4.05 -17.71
N TYR A 183 -2.04 3.30 -16.87
CA TYR A 183 -1.05 3.89 -15.97
C TYR A 183 0.17 4.40 -16.75
N SER A 184 0.54 5.65 -16.50
CA SER A 184 1.73 6.31 -17.03
C SER A 184 1.96 7.63 -16.29
N PRO A 185 3.22 8.00 -15.97
CA PRO A 185 4.43 7.17 -16.03
C PRO A 185 4.41 6.01 -15.02
N ILE A 186 5.26 5.01 -15.22
CA ILE A 186 5.48 3.89 -14.28
C ILE A 186 6.92 3.97 -13.76
N LEU A 187 7.09 4.11 -12.44
CA LEU A 187 8.39 4.06 -11.77
C LEU A 187 8.52 2.74 -11.01
N ALA A 188 9.63 2.02 -11.14
CA ALA A 188 9.90 0.80 -10.38
C ALA A 188 11.03 1.05 -9.40
N VAL A 189 10.73 1.16 -8.11
CA VAL A 189 11.71 1.52 -7.07
C VAL A 189 12.18 0.26 -6.33
N SER A 190 13.49 0.12 -6.17
CA SER A 190 14.10 -1.00 -5.44
C SER A 190 15.37 -0.57 -4.71
N HIS A 191 15.60 -1.08 -3.49
CA HIS A 191 16.91 -0.95 -2.84
C HIS A 191 17.98 -1.86 -3.44
N ARG A 192 17.59 -2.89 -4.21
CA ARG A 192 18.52 -3.79 -4.90
C ARG A 192 18.75 -3.32 -6.34
N PRO A 193 19.96 -3.55 -6.89
CA PRO A 193 20.21 -3.28 -8.29
C PRO A 193 19.36 -4.22 -9.16
N PHE A 194 18.75 -3.65 -10.20
CA PHE A 194 18.18 -4.42 -11.30
C PHE A 194 19.33 -4.96 -12.16
N PRO A 195 19.38 -6.26 -12.47
CA PRO A 195 20.27 -6.80 -13.50
C PRO A 195 20.09 -6.06 -14.83
N ARG A 196 21.17 -5.89 -15.60
CA ARG A 196 21.17 -5.06 -16.81
C ARG A 196 20.11 -5.49 -17.83
N GLU A 197 20.01 -6.78 -18.08
CA GLU A 197 18.97 -7.38 -18.94
C GLU A 197 17.54 -6.99 -18.52
N HIS A 198 17.31 -6.80 -17.21
CA HIS A 198 16.01 -6.41 -16.69
C HIS A 198 15.78 -4.90 -16.73
N ILE A 199 16.83 -4.09 -16.67
CA ILE A 199 16.76 -2.64 -16.90
C ILE A 199 16.33 -2.38 -18.33
N ASP A 200 17.03 -2.95 -19.31
CA ASP A 200 16.78 -2.74 -20.74
C ASP A 200 15.32 -3.12 -21.07
N GLN A 201 14.85 -4.26 -20.56
CA GLN A 201 13.47 -4.71 -20.74
C GLN A 201 12.43 -3.80 -20.07
N LEU A 202 12.70 -3.26 -18.88
CA LEU A 202 11.80 -2.32 -18.21
C LEU A 202 11.70 -1.00 -18.99
N GLU A 203 12.83 -0.50 -19.51
CA GLU A 203 12.89 0.73 -20.30
C GLU A 203 12.18 0.57 -21.66
N GLU A 204 12.33 -0.56 -22.34
CA GLU A 204 11.54 -0.91 -23.54
C GLU A 204 10.03 -0.94 -23.22
N MET A 205 9.68 -1.39 -22.03
CA MET A 205 8.33 -1.32 -21.50
C MET A 205 7.98 0.07 -20.95
N GLY A 206 8.75 1.13 -21.19
CA GLY A 206 8.46 2.50 -20.76
C GLY A 206 8.35 2.67 -19.24
N VAL A 207 9.03 1.81 -18.47
CA VAL A 207 9.16 1.91 -17.01
C VAL A 207 10.51 2.55 -16.70
N VAL A 208 10.55 3.39 -15.67
CA VAL A 208 11.80 3.94 -15.15
C VAL A 208 12.26 3.11 -13.96
N PRO A 209 13.28 2.25 -14.09
CA PRO A 209 13.85 1.53 -12.96
C PRO A 209 14.69 2.48 -12.10
N ILE A 210 14.41 2.51 -10.80
CA ILE A 210 15.06 3.39 -9.83
C ILE A 210 15.67 2.55 -8.72
N ARG A 211 17.00 2.61 -8.64
CA ARG A 211 17.74 2.06 -7.50
C ARG A 211 17.84 3.11 -6.39
N VAL A 212 17.50 2.73 -5.18
CA VAL A 212 17.57 3.60 -4.00
C VAL A 212 18.52 3.04 -2.93
N SER A 213 19.10 3.92 -2.11
CA SER A 213 20.01 3.53 -1.03
C SER A 213 20.08 4.59 0.07
N GLY A 214 20.56 4.21 1.25
CA GLY A 214 20.75 5.12 2.40
C GLY A 214 19.65 5.01 3.45
N LEU A 215 18.39 5.18 3.05
CA LEU A 215 17.20 4.92 3.87
C LEU A 215 16.49 3.61 3.45
N VAL A 216 15.41 3.29 4.15
CA VAL A 216 14.46 2.22 3.76
C VAL A 216 13.81 2.61 2.43
N ASP A 217 13.68 1.66 1.51
CA ASP A 217 13.11 1.86 0.17
C ASP A 217 11.68 2.38 0.20
N ASP A 218 10.86 1.96 1.16
CA ASP A 218 9.50 2.45 1.33
C ASP A 218 9.42 3.99 1.40
N ILE A 219 10.39 4.62 2.07
CA ILE A 219 10.45 6.09 2.15
C ILE A 219 10.59 6.67 0.74
N TYR A 220 11.44 6.08 -0.08
CA TYR A 220 11.68 6.54 -1.44
C TYR A 220 10.54 6.23 -2.40
N VAL A 221 9.86 5.09 -2.25
CA VAL A 221 8.61 4.78 -2.98
C VAL A 221 7.59 5.90 -2.74
N MET A 222 7.44 6.31 -1.49
CA MET A 222 6.47 7.30 -1.06
C MET A 222 6.88 8.72 -1.45
N SER A 223 8.17 9.07 -1.31
CA SER A 223 8.72 10.32 -1.83
C SER A 223 8.48 10.44 -3.33
N ALA A 224 8.74 9.39 -4.11
CA ALA A 224 8.53 9.40 -5.55
C ALA A 224 7.05 9.62 -5.91
N ALA A 225 6.12 8.98 -5.22
CA ALA A 225 4.69 9.16 -5.45
C ALA A 225 4.23 10.59 -5.11
N LEU A 226 4.65 11.14 -3.97
CA LEU A 226 4.34 12.52 -3.58
C LEU A 226 5.00 13.57 -4.50
N MET A 227 6.17 13.26 -5.06
CA MET A 227 6.83 14.10 -6.04
C MET A 227 6.08 14.12 -7.39
N LEU A 228 5.58 12.95 -7.85
CA LEU A 228 4.82 12.81 -9.09
C LEU A 228 3.48 13.57 -9.08
N GLY A 229 2.81 13.66 -7.92
CA GLY A 229 1.63 14.51 -7.76
C GLY A 229 0.43 13.83 -7.10
N PRO A 230 -0.67 14.59 -6.87
CA PRO A 230 -1.81 14.13 -6.06
C PRO A 230 -2.55 12.92 -6.64
N ARG A 231 -2.40 12.67 -7.95
CA ARG A 231 -3.00 11.53 -8.66
C ARG A 231 -2.07 10.32 -8.77
N ALA A 232 -0.84 10.41 -8.27
CA ALA A 232 0.10 9.31 -8.34
C ALA A 232 -0.34 8.17 -7.42
N HIS A 233 -0.24 6.94 -7.87
CA HIS A 233 -0.58 5.75 -7.10
C HIS A 233 0.68 5.01 -6.64
N VAL A 234 0.52 4.19 -5.62
CA VAL A 234 1.58 3.29 -5.13
C VAL A 234 1.09 1.86 -5.24
N LEU A 235 1.86 1.00 -5.89
CA LEU A 235 1.60 -0.44 -5.94
C LEU A 235 2.50 -1.16 -4.92
N SER A 236 1.91 -1.66 -3.84
CA SER A 236 2.58 -2.48 -2.82
C SER A 236 1.55 -3.22 -1.96
N ASN A 237 1.82 -4.49 -1.60
CA ASN A 237 1.00 -5.27 -0.68
C ASN A 237 1.40 -5.12 0.79
N ASP A 238 2.55 -4.53 1.09
CA ASP A 238 3.00 -4.34 2.49
C ASP A 238 2.10 -3.33 3.22
N ALA A 239 1.47 -2.41 2.47
CA ALA A 239 0.82 -1.22 3.03
C ALA A 239 1.73 -0.47 4.03
N PHE A 240 3.04 -0.72 3.98
CA PHE A 240 4.09 -0.15 4.81
C PHE A 240 3.85 -0.29 6.33
N ARG A 241 3.30 -1.43 6.75
CA ARG A 241 2.94 -1.65 8.17
C ARG A 241 4.15 -1.97 9.02
N ASP A 242 5.06 -2.79 8.49
CA ASP A 242 6.26 -3.22 9.20
C ASP A 242 7.28 -2.07 9.34
N HIS A 243 7.11 -1.00 8.55
CA HIS A 243 7.92 0.20 8.55
C HIS A 243 7.23 1.41 9.17
N ARG A 244 6.12 1.21 9.91
CA ARG A 244 5.33 2.28 10.54
C ARG A 244 6.19 3.28 11.33
N HIS A 245 7.25 2.81 12.01
CA HIS A 245 8.17 3.69 12.72
C HIS A 245 8.95 4.63 11.80
N ALA A 246 9.47 4.12 10.68
CA ALA A 246 10.16 4.94 9.68
C ALA A 246 9.20 5.99 9.07
N PHE A 247 7.94 5.62 8.86
CA PHE A 247 6.90 6.51 8.37
C PHE A 247 6.42 7.55 9.38
N GLN A 248 6.30 7.17 10.65
CA GLN A 248 6.01 8.10 11.74
C GLN A 248 7.16 9.07 11.98
N SER A 249 8.40 8.69 11.67
CA SER A 249 9.54 9.61 11.67
C SER A 249 9.54 10.53 10.44
N ALA A 250 9.10 10.03 9.28
CA ALA A 250 9.03 10.81 8.03
C ALA A 250 7.77 11.69 7.92
N THR A 251 6.72 11.39 8.68
CA THR A 251 5.47 12.17 8.67
C THR A 251 5.29 12.80 10.04
N PRO A 252 5.37 14.13 10.17
CA PRO A 252 5.06 14.78 11.43
C PRO A 252 3.68 14.35 11.94
N VAL A 253 3.54 14.15 13.26
CA VAL A 253 2.29 13.67 13.87
C VAL A 253 1.08 14.50 13.45
N ALA A 254 1.27 15.80 13.25
CA ALA A 254 0.23 16.74 12.80
C ALA A 254 -0.32 16.45 11.40
N ASP A 255 0.43 15.74 10.54
CA ASP A 255 0.07 15.46 9.15
C ASP A 255 -0.25 13.96 8.91
N GLN A 256 -0.18 13.12 9.96
CA GLN A 256 -0.52 11.70 9.87
C GLN A 256 -1.95 11.47 9.34
N LYS A 257 -2.91 12.32 9.75
CA LYS A 257 -4.29 12.24 9.24
C LYS A 257 -4.37 12.48 7.73
N LEU A 258 -3.58 13.43 7.21
CA LEU A 258 -3.54 13.72 5.78
C LEU A 258 -2.93 12.54 5.02
N PHE A 259 -1.86 11.98 5.56
CA PHE A 259 -1.22 10.79 5.01
C PHE A 259 -2.18 9.60 4.94
N ASP A 260 -2.94 9.33 6.00
CA ASP A 260 -3.88 8.22 6.05
C ASP A 260 -5.00 8.39 5.01
N VAL A 261 -5.51 9.62 4.82
CA VAL A 261 -6.50 9.95 3.77
C VAL A 261 -5.93 9.74 2.37
N TRP A 262 -4.73 10.25 2.10
CA TRP A 262 -4.05 10.04 0.82
C TRP A 262 -3.80 8.56 0.54
N LYS A 263 -3.33 7.81 1.54
CA LYS A 263 -3.08 6.37 1.43
C LYS A 263 -4.33 5.60 1.02
N GLN A 264 -5.49 5.90 1.59
CA GLN A 264 -6.75 5.19 1.29
C GLN A 264 -7.22 5.33 -0.17
N SER A 265 -6.80 6.41 -0.84
CA SER A 265 -7.22 6.74 -2.21
C SER A 265 -6.13 6.45 -3.26
N ASN A 266 -4.86 6.36 -2.86
CA ASN A 266 -3.73 6.24 -3.79
C ASN A 266 -2.98 4.89 -3.73
N PHE A 267 -3.31 3.99 -2.79
CA PHE A 267 -2.68 2.67 -2.72
C PHE A 267 -3.44 1.62 -3.51
N VAL A 268 -2.71 0.97 -4.41
CA VAL A 268 -3.15 -0.14 -5.24
C VAL A 268 -2.49 -1.40 -4.69
N ASN A 269 -3.28 -2.45 -4.50
CA ASN A 269 -2.77 -3.77 -4.11
C ASN A 269 -2.76 -4.69 -5.33
N PHE A 270 -2.05 -5.81 -5.24
CA PHE A 270 -2.11 -6.87 -6.23
C PHE A 270 -2.35 -8.22 -5.57
N ALA A 271 -3.14 -9.08 -6.21
CA ALA A 271 -3.34 -10.45 -5.78
C ALA A 271 -2.62 -11.40 -6.74
N VAL A 272 -1.99 -12.44 -6.20
CA VAL A 272 -1.35 -13.50 -6.98
C VAL A 272 -2.12 -14.79 -6.72
N TYR A 273 -2.86 -15.25 -7.73
CA TYR A 273 -3.57 -16.52 -7.68
C TYR A 273 -2.73 -17.58 -8.38
N SER A 274 -2.59 -18.75 -7.76
CA SER A 274 -2.02 -19.92 -8.43
C SER A 274 -3.17 -20.79 -8.89
N THR A 275 -3.33 -20.96 -10.19
CA THR A 275 -4.27 -21.93 -10.74
C THR A 275 -3.49 -23.16 -11.16
N GLU A 276 -3.86 -24.32 -10.62
CA GLU A 276 -3.41 -25.60 -11.17
C GLU A 276 -4.17 -25.81 -12.47
N VAL A 277 -3.50 -25.53 -13.58
CA VAL A 277 -4.02 -25.90 -14.89
C VAL A 277 -3.78 -27.40 -15.01
N HIS A 278 -4.84 -28.19 -14.90
CA HIS A 278 -4.84 -29.63 -15.19
C HIS A 278 -4.67 -29.87 -16.70
N ASN A 279 -3.55 -29.44 -17.25
CA ASN A 279 -3.03 -29.96 -18.51
C ASN A 279 -1.94 -30.96 -18.18
N THR A 280 -1.73 -31.92 -19.08
CA THR A 280 -0.84 -33.10 -18.98
C THR A 280 0.61 -32.82 -18.52
N SER A 281 1.02 -31.55 -18.43
CA SER A 281 2.33 -31.12 -17.95
C SER A 281 2.41 -30.71 -16.47
N GLY A 282 1.30 -30.68 -15.71
CA GLY A 282 1.31 -30.34 -14.28
C GLY A 282 1.89 -28.96 -13.92
N ARG A 283 1.85 -27.99 -14.86
CA ARG A 283 2.44 -26.66 -14.67
C ARG A 283 1.44 -25.74 -13.96
N ARG A 284 1.86 -25.18 -12.82
CA ARG A 284 1.12 -24.10 -12.14
C ARG A 284 1.22 -22.80 -12.92
N GLN A 285 0.08 -22.16 -13.17
CA GLN A 285 0.03 -20.83 -13.78
C GLN A 285 -0.32 -19.80 -12.70
N HIS A 286 0.57 -18.81 -12.52
CA HIS A 286 0.31 -17.66 -11.66
C HIS A 286 -0.45 -16.57 -12.44
N ILE A 287 -1.63 -16.22 -11.96
CA ILE A 287 -2.48 -15.13 -12.43
C ILE A 287 -2.32 -13.96 -11.46
N TYR A 288 -2.00 -12.78 -12.01
CA TYR A 288 -1.85 -11.56 -11.22
C TYR A 288 -3.08 -10.68 -11.43
N GLU A 289 -3.67 -10.15 -10.38
CA GLU A 289 -4.78 -9.20 -10.45
C GLU A 289 -4.37 -7.90 -9.75
N VAL A 290 -4.70 -6.75 -10.34
CA VAL A 290 -4.41 -5.44 -9.76
C VAL A 290 -5.72 -4.89 -9.20
N GLN A 291 -5.75 -4.62 -7.90
CA GLN A 291 -6.93 -4.13 -7.19
C GLN A 291 -6.81 -2.61 -6.98
N HIS A 292 -7.59 -1.84 -7.73
CA HIS A 292 -7.65 -0.40 -7.57
C HIS A 292 -8.44 -0.02 -6.30
N PRO A 293 -7.99 0.98 -5.52
CA PRO A 293 -8.83 1.56 -4.48
C PRO A 293 -10.07 2.14 -5.15
N ARG A 294 -11.25 1.59 -4.83
CA ARG A 294 -12.57 2.15 -5.18
C ARG A 294 -12.88 3.39 -4.36
#